data_AF-A0A1T5FND8-F1
#
_entry.id   AF-A0A1T5FND8-F1
#
_cell.length_a   1.000
_cell.length_b   1.000
_cell.length_c   1.000
_cell.angle_alpha   90.00
_cell.angle_beta   90.00
_cell.angle_gamma   90.00
#
_symmetry.space_group_name_H-M   'P 1'
#
loop_
_entity.id
_entity.type
_entity.pdbx_description
1 polymer ?
#
loop_
_entity_poly.entity_id
_entity_poly.type
_entity_poly.pdbx_seq_one_letter_code
_entity_poly.pdbx_strand_id
1 'polypeptide(L)' 'MNQKFIIKFEQGNLEQSYKIAEADISNGVNGVFEILDEHFINKVLENFSTMRSSFNETYNRYY' A
#
# COMPACT_ATOMS: atom_id res chain seq x y z
N MET A 1 -4.02 18.94 -16.23
CA MET A 1 -2.98 17.94 -15.85
C MET A 1 -3.61 16.95 -14.89
N ASN A 2 -3.40 15.64 -15.07
CA ASN A 2 -3.89 14.59 -14.16
C ASN A 2 -2.81 14.28 -13.12
N GLN A 3 -2.60 15.21 -12.18
CA GLN A 3 -1.60 15.03 -11.12
C GLN A 3 -2.11 14.03 -10.08
N LYS A 4 -1.23 13.13 -9.65
CA LYS A 4 -1.55 12.06 -8.68
C LYS A 4 -0.47 11.98 -7.62
N PHE A 5 -0.89 11.77 -6.38
CA PHE A 5 -0.02 11.27 -5.32
C PHE A 5 0.11 9.75 -5.44
N ILE A 6 1.27 9.23 -5.04
CA ILE A 6 1.54 7.80 -4.96
C ILE A 6 2.02 7.50 -3.54
N ILE A 7 1.29 6.64 -2.85
CA ILE A 7 1.71 6.08 -1.57
C ILE A 7 2.25 4.68 -1.85
N LYS A 8 3.48 4.41 -1.41
CA LYS A 8 4.18 3.15 -1.63
C LYS A 8 4.64 2.58 -0.31
N PHE A 9 4.22 1.34 -0.03
CA PHE A 9 4.75 0.56 1.07
C PHE A 9 5.58 -0.60 0.52
N GLU A 10 6.69 -0.90 1.19
CA GLU A 10 7.61 -1.97 0.82
C GLU A 10 7.92 -2.85 2.03
N GLN A 11 7.89 -4.18 1.84
CA GLN A 11 8.30 -5.15 2.86
C GLN A 11 9.15 -6.26 2.22
N GLY A 12 10.46 -6.08 2.20
CA GLY A 12 11.38 -6.98 1.47
C GLY A 12 11.08 -6.93 -0.03
N ASN A 13 10.69 -8.07 -0.61
CA ASN A 13 10.40 -8.20 -2.05
C ASN A 13 8.93 -7.92 -2.42
N LEU A 14 8.12 -7.45 -1.47
CA LEU A 14 6.70 -7.18 -1.67
C LEU A 14 6.44 -5.68 -1.67
N GLU A 15 5.49 -5.24 -2.51
CA GLU A 15 5.12 -3.84 -2.67
C GLU A 15 3.58 -3.68 -2.70
N GLN A 16 3.07 -2.66 -2.00
CA GLN A 16 1.70 -2.18 -2.11
C GLN A 16 1.70 -0.70 -2.52
N SER A 17 1.05 -0.38 -3.65
CA SER A 17 1.06 0.94 -4.27
C SER A 17 -0.36 1.49 -4.45
N TYR A 18 -0.63 2.66 -3.87
CA TYR A 18 -1.91 3.36 -3.93
C TYR A 18 -1.76 4.68 -4.69
N LYS A 19 -2.64 4.93 -5.67
CA LYS A 19 -2.63 6.15 -6.49
C LYS A 19 -3.87 6.97 -6.18
N ILE A 20 -3.68 8.23 -5.83
CA ILE A 20 -4.77 9.13 -5.46
C ILE A 20 -4.68 10.37 -6.34
N ALA A 21 -5.79 10.81 -6.93
CA ALA A 21 -5.78 12.06 -7.69
C ALA A 21 -5.59 13.23 -6.73
N GLU A 22 -4.78 14.21 -7.11
CA GLU A 22 -4.55 15.40 -6.27
C GLU A 22 -5.86 16.17 -6.01
N ALA A 23 -6.78 16.16 -6.97
CA ALA A 23 -8.11 16.77 -6.84
C ALA A 23 -8.98 16.12 -5.75
N ASP A 24 -8.71 14.88 -5.37
CA ASP A 24 -9.47 14.15 -4.35
C ASP A 24 -8.89 14.37 -2.94
N ILE A 25 -7.74 15.04 -2.82
CA ILE A 25 -7.08 15.30 -1.54
C ILE A 25 -7.31 16.74 -1.11
N SER A 26 -8.07 16.90 -0.02
CA SER A 26 -8.13 18.17 0.70
C SER A 26 -6.77 18.46 1.35
N ASN A 27 -6.36 19.73 1.41
CA ASN A 27 -5.08 20.17 1.98
C ASN A 27 -3.80 19.67 1.26
N GLY A 28 -3.90 19.23 0.01
CA GLY A 28 -2.74 18.82 -0.80
C GLY A 28 -1.94 17.70 -0.12
N VAL A 29 -0.61 17.78 -0.10
CA VAL A 29 0.23 16.71 0.49
C VAL A 29 -0.11 16.39 1.95
N ASN A 30 -0.67 17.34 2.73
CA ASN A 30 -1.04 17.09 4.12
C ASN A 30 -2.19 16.10 4.26
N GLY A 31 -3.18 16.14 3.36
CA GLY A 31 -4.27 15.17 3.35
C GLY A 31 -3.79 13.75 2.98
N VAL A 32 -2.63 13.61 2.32
CA VAL A 32 -2.00 12.30 2.11
C VAL A 32 -1.51 11.71 3.44
N PHE A 33 -0.97 12.54 4.34
CA PHE A 33 -0.55 12.07 5.67
C PHE A 33 -1.73 11.67 6.56
N GLU A 34 -2.89 12.29 6.39
CA GLU A 34 -4.12 11.91 7.10
C GLU A 34 -4.60 10.50 6.70
N ILE A 35 -4.36 10.09 5.45
CA ILE A 35 -4.65 8.72 4.96
C ILE A 35 -3.72 7.68 5.61
N LEU A 36 -2.52 8.08 6.01
CA LEU A 36 -1.54 7.21 6.68
C LEU A 36 -1.86 7.03 8.17
N ASP A 37 -3.13 6.86 8.51
CA ASP A 37 -3.56 6.62 9.87
C ASP A 37 -3.18 5.21 10.36
N GLU A 38 -3.29 5.00 11.67
CA GLU A 38 -2.95 3.73 12.31
C GLU A 38 -3.81 2.56 11.77
N HIS A 39 -5.08 2.81 11.46
CA HIS A 39 -5.97 1.77 10.96
C HIS A 39 -5.53 1.27 9.58
N PHE A 40 -5.26 2.20 8.66
CA PHE A 40 -4.78 1.91 7.33
C PHE A 40 -3.40 1.24 7.36
N ILE A 41 -2.48 1.73 8.18
CA ILE A 41 -1.16 1.10 8.35
C ILE A 41 -1.30 -0.35 8.84
N ASN A 42 -2.16 -0.61 9.82
CA ASN A 42 -2.41 -1.97 10.29
C ASN A 42 -2.96 -2.88 9.18
N LYS A 43 -3.84 -2.36 8.32
CA LYS A 43 -4.34 -3.12 7.15
C LYS A 43 -3.28 -3.37 6.09
N VAL A 44 -2.38 -2.42 5.84
CA VAL A 44 -1.23 -2.62 4.96
C VAL A 44 -0.33 -3.73 5.50
N LEU A 45 -0.10 -3.81 6.81
CA LEU A 45 0.68 -4.87 7.44
C LEU A 45 0.00 -6.25 7.32
N GLU A 46 -1.31 -6.33 7.57
CA GLU A 46 -2.12 -7.55 7.36
C GLU A 46 -2.03 -8.03 5.90
N ASN A 47 -2.12 -7.10 4.94
CA ASN A 47 -2.00 -7.40 3.52
C ASN A 47 -0.62 -7.96 3.16
N PHE A 48 0.47 -7.40 3.71
CA PHE A 48 1.81 -7.95 3.48
C PHE A 48 1.95 -9.38 4.01
N SER A 49 1.37 -9.67 5.18
CA SER A 49 1.32 -11.03 5.72
C SER A 49 0.61 -11.97 4.75
N THR A 50 -0.55 -11.55 4.24
CA THR A 50 -1.34 -12.31 3.27
C THR A 50 -0.58 -12.54 1.97
N MET A 51 -0.03 -11.48 1.36
CA MET A 51 0.78 -11.55 0.15
C MET A 51 1.93 -12.56 0.29
N ARG A 52 2.62 -12.51 1.43
CA ARG A 52 3.72 -13.43 1.74
C ARG A 52 3.23 -14.87 1.87
N SER A 53 2.13 -15.11 2.58
CA SER A 53 1.54 -16.45 2.71
C SER A 53 1.15 -17.02 1.34
N SER A 54 0.40 -16.26 0.54
CA SER A 54 -0.07 -16.69 -0.78
C SER A 54 1.08 -17.01 -1.73
N PHE A 55 2.16 -16.22 -1.69
CA PHE A 55 3.35 -16.50 -2.46
C PHE A 55 4.04 -17.78 -1.99
N ASN A 56 4.32 -17.90 -0.68
CA ASN A 56 5.01 -19.05 -0.11
C ASN A 56 4.23 -20.35 -0.31
N GLU A 57 2.91 -20.33 -0.16
CA GLU A 57 2.05 -21.50 -0.41
C GLU A 57 2.18 -22.03 -1.83
N THR A 58 2.26 -21.14 -2.82
CA THR A 58 2.43 -21.55 -4.22
C THR A 58 3.86 -21.96 -4.50
N TYR A 59 4.82 -21.21 -3.97
CA TYR A 59 6.24 -21.50 -4.14
C TYR A 59 6.57 -22.90 -3.62
N ASN A 60 6.21 -23.20 -2.36
CA ASN A 60 6.48 -24.48 -1.70
C ASN A 60 5.78 -25.69 -2.35
N ARG A 61 4.74 -25.48 -3.18
CA ARG A 61 4.10 -26.56 -3.93
C ARG A 61 4.87 -26.98 -5.18
N TYR A 62 5.68 -26.08 -5.74
CA TYR A 62 6.34 -26.28 -7.04
C TYR A 62 7.86 -26.19 -7.00
N TYR A 63 8.43 -25.59 -5.96
CA TYR A 63 9.84 -25.32 -5.76
C TYR A 63 10.26 -25.63 -4.32
#